data_AF-Q6NHX1-F1
#
_entry.id   AF-Q6NHX1-F1
#
_cell.length_a   1.000
_cell.length_b   1.000
_cell.length_c   1.000
_cell.angle_alpha   90.00
_cell.angle_beta   90.00
_cell.angle_gamma   90.00
#
_symmetry.space_group_name_H-M   'P 1'
#
loop_
_entity.id
_entity.type
_entity.pdbx_description
1 polymer ?
#
loop_
_entity_poly.entity_id
_entity_poly.type
_entity_poly.pdbx_seq_one_letter_code
_entity_poly.pdbx_strand_id
1 'polypeptide(L)'
;MSFFEDLATALDNEGIESRVHDDVLFVPITSDLEIQFVEIDSVVPAANVYIAAADVDEDDDEFEAALVSVVFSVEDAVRTVAEHVATDQVVTVLRDLLEGTDDRIAELEFFQDPHDPHMVHAEVAENSELQVVVDVVDGEALATVTFVAFGESFDDLVDQAIDELWSDQSNDSLSDEDRDRLFYDVAAELTEEAGEVLQLGSYSDCDKLFDVLSVALENADDWEEQLAPLESAEADLESEGTSFESEDLLGDDDDLEFDDLDDEDEDEDA
;
A
#
# COMPACT_ATOMS: atom_id res chain seq x y z
N MET A 1 8.14 -30.94 -31.03
CA MET A 1 6.99 -30.51 -30.22
C MET A 1 6.43 -29.29 -30.90
N SER A 2 5.11 -29.15 -30.94
CA SER A 2 4.48 -27.93 -31.46
C SER A 2 4.58 -26.83 -30.40
N PHE A 3 4.49 -25.58 -30.82
CA PHE A 3 4.48 -24.43 -29.90
C PHE A 3 3.44 -24.59 -28.78
N PHE A 4 2.22 -25.05 -29.10
CA PHE A 4 1.17 -25.29 -28.11
C PHE A 4 1.44 -26.44 -27.14
N GLU A 5 2.15 -27.49 -27.57
CA GLU A 5 2.54 -28.59 -26.69
C GLU A 5 3.59 -28.12 -25.66
N ASP A 6 4.56 -27.31 -26.12
CA ASP A 6 5.56 -26.70 -25.25
C ASP A 6 4.93 -25.67 -24.30
N LEU A 7 3.97 -24.87 -24.78
CA LEU A 7 3.23 -23.90 -23.97
C LEU A 7 2.33 -24.57 -22.93
N ALA A 8 1.54 -25.57 -23.32
CA ALA A 8 0.70 -26.31 -22.38
C ALA A 8 1.53 -26.98 -21.28
N THR A 9 2.69 -27.55 -21.64
CA THR A 9 3.63 -28.12 -20.66
C THR A 9 4.19 -27.05 -19.73
N ALA A 10 4.51 -25.86 -20.24
CA ALA A 10 5.01 -24.78 -19.42
C ALA A 10 3.96 -24.21 -18.46
N LEU A 11 2.72 -24.06 -18.92
CA LEU A 11 1.57 -23.63 -18.09
C LEU A 11 1.25 -24.66 -16.99
N ASP A 12 1.28 -25.96 -17.29
CA ASP A 12 1.05 -27.03 -16.31
C ASP A 12 2.10 -27.01 -15.18
N ASN A 13 3.36 -26.67 -15.49
CA ASN A 13 4.40 -26.52 -14.45
C ASN A 13 4.13 -25.35 -13.50
N GLU A 14 3.45 -24.31 -13.96
CA GLU A 14 3.00 -23.16 -13.17
C GLU A 14 1.64 -23.43 -12.49
N GLY A 15 1.06 -24.61 -12.68
CA GLY A 15 -0.26 -24.97 -12.14
C GLY A 15 -1.43 -24.33 -12.88
N ILE A 16 -1.20 -23.79 -14.08
CA ILE A 16 -2.23 -23.13 -14.89
C ILE A 16 -2.85 -24.14 -15.86
N GLU A 17 -4.17 -24.30 -15.76
CA GLU A 17 -4.91 -25.20 -16.65
C GLU A 17 -4.96 -24.65 -18.08
N SER A 18 -4.85 -25.51 -19.08
CA SER A 18 -5.00 -25.11 -20.49
C SER A 18 -5.74 -26.18 -21.30
N ARG A 19 -6.50 -25.73 -22.30
CA ARG A 19 -7.22 -26.60 -23.25
C ARG A 19 -6.82 -26.24 -24.68
N VAL A 20 -6.52 -27.25 -25.49
CA VAL A 20 -6.18 -27.05 -26.91
C VAL A 20 -7.33 -27.56 -27.77
N HIS A 21 -7.88 -26.69 -28.61
CA HIS A 21 -8.87 -27.04 -29.62
C HIS A 21 -8.45 -26.48 -30.97
N ASP A 22 -8.31 -27.36 -31.95
CA ASP A 22 -7.84 -27.04 -33.30
C ASP A 22 -6.50 -26.26 -33.29
N ASP A 23 -6.49 -25.03 -33.81
CA ASP A 23 -5.32 -24.14 -33.92
C ASP A 23 -5.31 -23.05 -32.82
N VAL A 24 -6.06 -23.25 -31.73
CA VAL A 24 -6.19 -22.31 -30.61
C VAL A 24 -5.93 -23.01 -29.28
N LEU A 25 -5.11 -22.40 -28.43
CA LEU A 25 -4.93 -22.79 -27.04
C LEU A 25 -5.68 -21.80 -26.14
N PHE A 26 -6.51 -22.31 -25.25
CA PHE A 26 -7.32 -21.52 -24.33
C PHE A 26 -6.83 -21.74 -22.90
N VAL A 27 -6.83 -20.67 -22.12
CA VAL A 27 -6.46 -20.66 -20.71
C VAL A 27 -7.59 -19.99 -19.92
N PRO A 28 -8.35 -20.73 -19.11
CA PRO A 28 -9.38 -20.12 -18.26
C PRO A 28 -8.71 -19.26 -17.17
N ILE A 29 -9.22 -18.04 -16.98
CA ILE A 29 -8.82 -17.14 -15.89
C ILE A 29 -9.90 -17.15 -14.81
N THR A 30 -11.14 -16.93 -15.22
CA THR A 30 -12.32 -17.03 -14.37
C THR A 30 -13.41 -17.86 -15.04
N SER A 31 -14.56 -17.97 -14.37
CA SER A 31 -15.74 -18.61 -14.98
C SER A 31 -16.27 -17.84 -16.20
N ASP A 32 -15.96 -16.54 -16.30
CA ASP A 32 -16.49 -15.64 -17.32
C ASP A 32 -15.42 -15.18 -18.33
N LEU A 33 -14.12 -15.37 -18.05
CA LEU A 33 -13.01 -14.88 -18.87
C LEU A 33 -11.97 -15.96 -19.18
N GLU A 34 -11.46 -15.92 -20.42
CA GLU A 34 -10.37 -16.78 -20.87
C GLU A 34 -9.38 -16.07 -21.80
N ILE A 35 -8.14 -16.54 -21.79
CA ILE A 35 -7.08 -16.13 -22.71
C ILE A 35 -7.02 -17.12 -23.87
N GLN A 36 -6.95 -16.61 -25.10
CA GLN A 36 -6.85 -17.41 -26.32
C GLN A 36 -5.55 -17.11 -27.06
N PHE A 37 -4.77 -18.14 -27.35
CA PHE A 37 -3.56 -18.09 -28.15
C PHE A 37 -3.84 -18.59 -29.56
N VAL A 38 -3.67 -17.71 -30.55
CA VAL A 38 -3.79 -18.06 -31.97
C VAL A 38 -2.42 -18.02 -32.62
N GLU A 39 -1.97 -19.15 -33.16
CA GLU A 39 -0.65 -19.28 -33.79
C GLU A 39 -0.54 -18.38 -35.03
N ILE A 40 0.54 -17.62 -35.12
CA ILE A 40 0.81 -16.70 -36.24
C ILE A 40 1.72 -17.36 -37.28
N ASP A 41 2.71 -18.13 -36.82
CA ASP A 41 3.74 -18.72 -37.67
C ASP A 41 4.15 -20.10 -37.14
N SER A 42 4.40 -21.04 -38.06
CA SER A 42 4.71 -22.45 -37.74
C SER A 42 6.21 -22.75 -37.63
N VAL A 43 7.05 -21.75 -37.89
CA VAL A 43 8.52 -21.86 -37.83
C VAL A 43 9.06 -21.08 -36.64
N VAL A 44 8.48 -19.94 -36.32
CA VAL A 44 8.80 -19.11 -35.16
C VAL A 44 7.69 -19.30 -34.12
N PRO A 45 8.00 -19.62 -32.84
CA PRO A 45 6.99 -19.74 -31.80
C PRO A 45 6.33 -18.39 -31.54
N ALA A 46 5.26 -18.07 -32.27
CA ALA A 46 4.61 -16.77 -32.23
C ALA A 46 3.09 -16.92 -32.20
N ALA A 47 2.45 -16.20 -31.29
CA ALA A 47 1.01 -16.24 -31.12
C ALA A 47 0.45 -14.84 -30.80
N ASN A 48 -0.75 -14.59 -31.33
CA ASN A 48 -1.58 -13.48 -30.88
C ASN A 48 -2.32 -13.94 -29.61
N VAL A 49 -2.33 -13.07 -28.60
CA VAL A 49 -2.98 -13.32 -27.31
C VAL A 49 -4.22 -12.46 -27.23
N TYR A 50 -5.38 -13.11 -27.10
CA TYR A 50 -6.67 -12.46 -26.96
C TYR A 50 -7.25 -12.73 -25.58
N ILE A 51 -8.04 -11.79 -25.07
CA ILE A 51 -8.97 -12.03 -23.95
C ILE A 51 -10.38 -12.07 -24.53
N ALA A 52 -11.15 -13.07 -24.13
CA ALA A 52 -12.53 -13.26 -24.53
C ALA A 52 -13.37 -13.70 -23.34
N ALA A 53 -14.69 -13.49 -23.46
CA ALA A 53 -15.64 -14.08 -22.53
C ALA A 53 -15.71 -15.61 -22.75
N ALA A 54 -15.80 -16.38 -21.65
CA ALA A 54 -15.72 -17.84 -21.69
C ALA A 54 -17.02 -18.54 -22.17
N ASP A 55 -18.16 -17.83 -22.18
CA ASP A 55 -19.51 -18.40 -22.46
C ASP A 55 -20.07 -17.98 -23.85
N VAL A 56 -19.24 -17.48 -24.77
CA VAL A 56 -19.76 -17.05 -26.08
C VAL A 56 -20.01 -18.29 -26.97
N ASP A 57 -21.29 -18.57 -27.27
CA ASP A 57 -21.71 -19.62 -28.20
C ASP A 57 -21.08 -19.39 -29.59
N GLU A 58 -20.66 -20.48 -30.26
CA GLU A 58 -20.06 -20.46 -31.61
C GLU A 58 -20.97 -19.82 -32.70
N ASP A 59 -22.24 -19.60 -32.38
CA ASP A 59 -23.27 -19.01 -33.24
C ASP A 59 -23.48 -17.49 -33.01
N ASP A 60 -22.79 -16.86 -32.06
CA ASP A 60 -22.85 -15.41 -31.85
C ASP A 60 -21.86 -14.68 -32.78
N ASP A 61 -22.40 -13.88 -33.71
CA ASP A 61 -21.63 -13.11 -34.70
C ASP A 61 -20.83 -11.94 -34.07
N GLU A 62 -21.05 -11.64 -32.78
CA GLU A 62 -20.28 -10.69 -31.96
C GLU A 62 -19.16 -11.42 -31.22
N PHE A 63 -18.13 -11.86 -31.96
CA PHE A 63 -16.86 -12.32 -31.40
C PHE A 63 -16.17 -11.15 -30.68
N GLU A 64 -16.40 -11.01 -29.37
CA GLU A 64 -15.86 -9.92 -28.55
C GLU A 64 -14.50 -10.32 -27.93
N ALA A 65 -13.55 -10.72 -28.78
CA ALA A 65 -12.18 -10.99 -28.36
C ALA A 65 -11.29 -9.77 -28.58
N ALA A 66 -10.65 -9.28 -27.52
CA ALA A 66 -9.72 -8.17 -27.59
C ALA A 66 -8.28 -8.69 -27.70
N LEU A 67 -7.54 -8.24 -28.72
CA LEU A 67 -6.10 -8.51 -28.81
C LEU A 67 -5.38 -7.71 -27.71
N VAL A 68 -4.77 -8.42 -26.76
CA VAL A 68 -4.08 -7.78 -25.62
C VAL A 68 -2.56 -7.84 -25.76
N SER A 69 -2.02 -8.86 -26.43
CA SER A 69 -0.57 -9.03 -26.57
C SER A 69 -0.20 -9.87 -27.79
N VAL A 70 1.08 -9.84 -28.15
CA VAL A 70 1.69 -10.73 -29.15
C VAL A 70 2.97 -11.28 -28.54
N VAL A 71 3.10 -12.60 -28.54
CA VAL A 71 4.21 -13.31 -27.92
C VAL A 71 5.06 -14.01 -28.97
N PHE A 72 6.38 -14.06 -28.76
CA PHE A 72 7.35 -14.64 -29.69
C PHE A 72 8.19 -15.77 -29.05
N SER A 73 7.77 -16.22 -27.87
CA SER A 73 8.36 -17.35 -27.17
C SER A 73 7.33 -17.97 -26.22
N VAL A 74 7.59 -19.22 -25.80
CA VAL A 74 6.78 -19.89 -24.77
C VAL A 74 6.91 -19.17 -23.43
N GLU A 75 8.10 -18.69 -23.09
CA GLU A 75 8.36 -17.96 -21.85
C GLU A 75 7.56 -16.65 -21.79
N ASP A 76 7.52 -15.88 -22.89
CA ASP A 76 6.70 -14.66 -22.97
C ASP A 76 5.20 -14.97 -22.91
N ALA A 77 4.77 -16.09 -23.50
CA ALA A 77 3.39 -16.55 -23.44
C ALA A 77 2.97 -16.86 -22.00
N VAL A 78 3.76 -17.65 -21.27
CA VAL A 78 3.49 -17.97 -19.85
C VAL A 78 3.47 -16.72 -19.01
N ARG A 79 4.44 -15.81 -19.15
CA ARG A 79 4.45 -14.54 -18.40
C ARG A 79 3.21 -13.70 -18.65
N THR A 80 2.77 -13.64 -19.92
CA THR A 80 1.55 -12.90 -20.27
C THR A 80 0.33 -13.50 -19.57
N VAL A 81 0.21 -14.82 -19.53
CA VAL A 81 -0.88 -15.48 -18.79
C VAL A 81 -0.79 -15.17 -17.30
N ALA A 82 0.38 -15.36 -16.69
CA ALA A 82 0.58 -15.14 -15.25
C ALA A 82 0.19 -13.72 -14.83
N GLU A 83 0.56 -12.71 -15.62
CA GLU A 83 0.21 -11.31 -15.36
C GLU A 83 -1.32 -11.07 -15.34
N HIS A 84 -2.05 -11.67 -16.27
CA HIS A 84 -3.52 -11.53 -16.32
C HIS A 84 -4.22 -12.33 -15.22
N VAL A 85 -3.72 -13.54 -14.91
CA VAL A 85 -4.19 -14.32 -13.76
C VAL A 85 -3.98 -13.55 -12.47
N ALA A 86 -2.79 -12.98 -12.26
CA ALA A 86 -2.49 -12.19 -11.07
C ALA A 86 -3.35 -10.93 -10.98
N THR A 87 -3.59 -10.23 -12.09
CA THR A 87 -4.47 -9.06 -12.10
C THR A 87 -5.90 -9.43 -11.68
N ASP A 88 -6.41 -10.57 -12.16
CA ASP A 88 -7.73 -11.06 -11.75
C ASP A 88 -7.78 -11.49 -10.28
N GLN A 89 -6.72 -12.12 -9.79
CA GLN A 89 -6.57 -12.44 -8.37
C GLN A 89 -6.57 -11.19 -7.49
N VAL A 90 -5.87 -10.12 -7.88
CA VAL A 90 -5.89 -8.82 -7.19
C VAL A 90 -7.33 -8.30 -7.08
N VAL A 91 -8.06 -8.26 -8.20
CA VAL A 91 -9.46 -7.81 -8.23
C VAL A 91 -10.35 -8.66 -7.34
N THR A 92 -10.15 -9.99 -7.34
CA THR A 92 -10.90 -10.92 -6.50
C THR A 92 -10.63 -10.67 -5.02
N VAL A 93 -9.36 -10.53 -4.60
CA VAL A 93 -8.99 -10.27 -3.21
C VAL A 93 -9.55 -8.94 -2.73
N LEU A 94 -9.42 -7.87 -3.52
CA LEU A 94 -9.97 -6.56 -3.18
C LEU A 94 -11.48 -6.62 -3.03
N ARG A 95 -12.17 -7.34 -3.93
CA ARG A 95 -13.60 -7.54 -3.84
C ARG A 95 -14.00 -8.31 -2.58
N ASP A 96 -13.28 -9.38 -2.23
CA ASP A 96 -13.57 -10.18 -1.03
C ASP A 96 -13.37 -9.36 0.26
N LEU A 97 -12.38 -8.47 0.29
CA LEU A 97 -12.16 -7.52 1.38
C LEU A 97 -13.33 -6.52 1.49
N LEU A 98 -13.72 -5.90 0.37
CA LEU A 98 -14.82 -4.91 0.32
C LEU A 98 -16.19 -5.53 0.63
N GLU A 99 -16.45 -6.76 0.19
CA GLU A 99 -17.72 -7.45 0.41
C GLU A 99 -17.78 -8.14 1.79
N GLY A 100 -16.64 -8.27 2.50
CA GLY A 100 -16.56 -8.98 3.77
C GLY A 100 -16.96 -10.45 3.65
N THR A 101 -16.55 -11.12 2.56
CA THR A 101 -17.01 -12.47 2.22
C THR A 101 -16.56 -13.54 3.22
N ASP A 102 -15.45 -13.31 3.94
CA ASP A 102 -14.88 -14.25 4.91
C ASP A 102 -15.33 -13.92 6.35
N ASP A 103 -15.78 -14.95 7.09
CA ASP A 103 -16.28 -14.82 8.47
C ASP A 103 -15.25 -14.19 9.43
N ARG A 104 -13.93 -14.33 9.16
CA ARG A 104 -12.84 -13.81 10.00
C ARG A 104 -12.71 -12.28 9.95
N ILE A 105 -13.17 -11.67 8.87
CA ILE A 105 -13.13 -10.21 8.66
C ILE A 105 -14.52 -9.60 8.59
N ALA A 106 -15.57 -10.35 8.92
CA ALA A 106 -16.96 -9.89 8.82
C ALA A 106 -17.28 -8.69 9.73
N GLU A 107 -16.43 -8.42 10.73
CA GLU A 107 -16.53 -7.25 11.62
C GLU A 107 -15.77 -6.02 11.08
N LEU A 108 -14.93 -6.19 10.06
CA LEU A 108 -14.19 -5.11 9.40
C LEU A 108 -15.01 -4.54 8.24
N GLU A 109 -15.12 -3.22 8.18
CA GLU A 109 -15.71 -2.51 7.05
C GLU A 109 -14.60 -1.85 6.24
N PHE A 110 -14.28 -2.44 5.09
CA PHE A 110 -13.26 -1.91 4.19
C PHE A 110 -13.83 -0.88 3.22
N PHE A 111 -13.07 0.20 3.03
CA PHE A 111 -13.30 1.23 2.02
C PHE A 111 -12.14 1.24 1.02
N GLN A 112 -12.46 1.43 -0.26
CA GLN A 112 -11.45 1.56 -1.30
C GLN A 112 -10.90 3.00 -1.29
N ASP A 113 -9.57 3.11 -1.37
CA ASP A 113 -8.92 4.40 -1.47
C ASP A 113 -9.27 5.10 -2.81
N PRO A 114 -9.62 6.39 -2.80
CA PRO A 114 -10.00 7.12 -4.00
C PRO A 114 -8.84 7.46 -4.95
N HIS A 115 -7.60 7.39 -4.47
CA HIS A 115 -6.37 7.66 -5.22
C HIS A 115 -5.68 6.40 -5.69
N ASP A 116 -5.73 5.34 -4.88
CA ASP A 116 -5.17 4.03 -5.21
C ASP A 116 -6.24 2.93 -5.25
N PRO A 117 -6.69 2.49 -6.44
CA PRO A 117 -7.69 1.43 -6.54
C PRO A 117 -7.19 0.08 -6.01
N HIS A 118 -5.89 -0.10 -5.80
CA HIS A 118 -5.31 -1.31 -5.22
C HIS A 118 -5.23 -1.27 -3.70
N MET A 119 -5.60 -0.16 -3.08
CA MET A 119 -5.59 0.01 -1.63
C MET A 119 -7.01 0.00 -1.07
N VAL A 120 -7.19 -0.74 0.01
CA VAL A 120 -8.37 -0.68 0.87
C VAL A 120 -7.96 -0.42 2.31
N HIS A 121 -8.80 0.27 3.07
CA HIS A 121 -8.54 0.55 4.47
C HIS A 121 -9.79 0.30 5.32
N ALA A 122 -9.60 -0.06 6.59
CA ALA A 122 -10.67 -0.33 7.56
C ALA A 122 -10.30 0.20 8.94
N GLU A 123 -11.23 0.91 9.58
CA GLU A 123 -11.08 1.37 10.97
C GLU A 123 -11.12 0.16 11.93
N VAL A 124 -10.18 0.10 12.88
CA VAL A 124 -10.04 -1.05 13.79
C VAL A 124 -10.06 -0.70 15.28
N ALA A 125 -9.73 0.53 15.66
CA ALA A 125 -9.94 1.05 17.02
C ALA A 125 -10.28 2.55 16.98
N GLU A 126 -10.07 3.30 18.08
CA GLU A 126 -10.51 4.69 18.21
C GLU A 126 -9.74 5.65 17.28
N ASN A 127 -8.44 5.43 17.09
CA ASN A 127 -7.56 6.27 16.28
C ASN A 127 -6.61 5.41 15.43
N SER A 128 -7.09 4.28 14.90
CA SER A 128 -6.26 3.40 14.07
C SER A 128 -7.02 2.67 12.99
N GLU A 129 -6.31 2.39 11.90
CA GLU A 129 -6.82 1.69 10.74
C GLU A 129 -5.86 0.62 10.22
N LEU A 130 -6.41 -0.37 9.54
CA LEU A 130 -5.68 -1.34 8.73
C LEU A 130 -5.74 -0.94 7.27
N GLN A 131 -4.60 -0.81 6.64
CA GLN A 131 -4.45 -0.61 5.20
C GLN A 131 -3.96 -1.90 4.54
N VAL A 132 -4.59 -2.28 3.44
CA VAL A 132 -4.22 -3.44 2.61
C VAL A 132 -4.03 -2.97 1.18
N VAL A 133 -2.81 -3.10 0.67
CA VAL A 133 -2.45 -2.80 -0.72
C VAL A 133 -2.24 -4.11 -1.45
N VAL A 134 -2.96 -4.35 -2.54
CA VAL A 134 -2.90 -5.60 -3.30
C VAL A 134 -2.38 -5.34 -4.70
N ASP A 135 -1.13 -5.74 -4.95
CA ASP A 135 -0.44 -5.50 -6.23
C ASP A 135 -0.01 -6.79 -6.92
N VAL A 136 0.33 -6.69 -8.21
CA VAL A 136 0.98 -7.78 -8.95
C VAL A 136 2.49 -7.62 -8.87
N VAL A 137 3.18 -8.59 -8.23
CA VAL A 137 4.64 -8.64 -8.13
C VAL A 137 5.13 -9.95 -8.72
N ASP A 138 6.04 -9.88 -9.69
CA ASP A 138 6.61 -11.05 -10.39
C ASP A 138 5.56 -12.01 -11.00
N GLY A 139 4.37 -11.51 -11.33
CA GLY A 139 3.28 -12.31 -11.90
C GLY A 139 2.43 -13.05 -10.86
N GLU A 140 2.53 -12.68 -9.58
CA GLU A 140 1.71 -13.18 -8.49
C GLU A 140 1.01 -12.00 -7.78
N ALA A 141 -0.22 -12.21 -7.31
CA ALA A 141 -0.90 -11.23 -6.46
C ALA A 141 -0.25 -11.21 -5.07
N LEU A 142 0.09 -10.03 -4.57
CA LEU A 142 0.73 -9.81 -3.29
C LEU A 142 -0.01 -8.73 -2.52
N ALA A 143 -0.61 -9.12 -1.39
CA ALA A 143 -1.25 -8.21 -0.46
C ALA A 143 -0.27 -7.77 0.63
N THR A 144 -0.03 -6.48 0.78
CA THR A 144 0.76 -5.89 1.87
C THR A 144 -0.17 -5.27 2.89
N VAL A 145 0.00 -5.64 4.16
CA VAL A 145 -0.84 -5.16 5.26
C VAL A 145 -0.03 -4.24 6.16
N THR A 146 -0.63 -3.11 6.48
CA THR A 146 -0.06 -2.06 7.31
C THR A 146 -1.09 -1.64 8.35
N PHE A 147 -0.68 -1.56 9.61
CA PHE A 147 -1.46 -0.96 10.68
C PHE A 147 -0.97 0.47 10.88
N VAL A 148 -1.89 1.43 10.94
CA VAL A 148 -1.58 2.84 11.14
C VAL A 148 -2.30 3.31 12.40
N ALA A 149 -1.52 3.82 13.36
CA ALA A 149 -2.05 4.48 14.55
C ALA A 149 -1.88 5.99 14.43
N PHE A 150 -2.92 6.73 14.73
CA PHE A 150 -2.94 8.18 14.73
C PHE A 150 -2.82 8.70 16.17
N GLY A 151 -2.07 9.78 16.38
CA GLY A 151 -2.02 10.45 17.68
C GLY A 151 -3.34 11.14 18.03
N GLU A 152 -3.58 11.43 19.31
CA GLU A 152 -4.81 12.07 19.81
C GLU A 152 -5.10 13.43 19.16
N SER A 153 -4.07 14.10 18.63
CA SER A 153 -4.20 15.38 17.91
C SER A 153 -4.57 15.23 16.43
N PHE A 154 -4.65 14.01 15.90
CA PHE A 154 -4.93 13.80 14.48
C PHE A 154 -6.34 14.27 14.10
N ASP A 155 -7.34 13.96 14.93
CA ASP A 155 -8.73 14.41 14.72
C ASP A 155 -8.80 15.95 14.69
N ASP A 156 -8.11 16.63 15.62
CA ASP A 156 -8.00 18.10 15.64
C ASP A 156 -7.31 18.66 14.38
N LEU A 157 -6.26 17.98 13.88
CA LEU A 157 -5.54 18.39 12.66
C LEU A 157 -6.40 18.22 11.42
N VAL A 158 -7.16 17.11 11.34
CA VAL A 158 -8.12 16.84 10.27
C VAL A 158 -9.24 17.88 10.30
N ASP A 159 -9.83 18.16 11.47
CA ASP A 159 -10.87 19.18 11.63
C ASP A 159 -10.36 20.57 11.24
N GLN A 160 -9.13 20.91 11.63
CA GLN A 160 -8.50 22.18 11.23
C GLN A 160 -8.30 22.26 9.71
N ALA A 161 -7.83 21.16 9.09
CA ALA A 161 -7.67 21.09 7.65
C ALA A 161 -9.01 21.24 6.91
N ILE A 162 -10.07 20.59 7.42
CA ILE A 162 -11.45 20.75 6.92
C ILE A 162 -11.86 22.23 7.03
N ASP A 163 -11.77 22.83 8.21
CA ASP A 163 -12.20 24.22 8.40
C ASP A 163 -11.42 25.21 7.50
N GLU A 164 -10.13 24.98 7.28
CA GLU A 164 -9.32 25.78 6.36
C GLU A 164 -9.77 25.59 4.91
N LEU A 165 -10.00 24.34 4.49
CA LEU A 165 -10.38 23.98 3.14
C LEU A 165 -11.76 24.49 2.75
N TRP A 166 -12.71 24.37 3.67
CA TRP A 166 -14.11 24.73 3.49
C TRP A 166 -14.41 26.19 3.88
N SER A 167 -13.39 26.96 4.28
CA SER A 167 -13.52 28.38 4.58
C SER A 167 -13.93 29.20 3.34
N ASP A 168 -14.83 30.17 3.54
CA ASP A 168 -15.51 30.97 2.48
C ASP A 168 -14.57 31.75 1.52
N GLN A 169 -13.26 31.76 1.77
CA GLN A 169 -12.25 32.50 0.98
C GLN A 169 -11.54 31.65 -0.10
N SER A 170 -11.60 30.31 -0.04
CA SER A 170 -11.05 29.36 -1.03
C SER A 170 -12.11 28.83 -2.01
N ASN A 171 -13.38 29.20 -1.81
CA ASN A 171 -14.52 28.34 -2.12
C ASN A 171 -15.22 28.59 -3.49
N ASP A 172 -14.78 29.58 -4.28
CA ASP A 172 -15.49 30.01 -5.51
C ASP A 172 -15.00 29.29 -6.79
N SER A 173 -14.05 28.36 -6.71
CA SER A 173 -13.33 27.84 -7.90
C SER A 173 -13.18 26.32 -8.03
N LEU A 174 -13.47 25.52 -7.01
CA LEU A 174 -13.35 24.05 -7.08
C LEU A 174 -14.73 23.39 -7.20
N SER A 175 -14.80 22.31 -7.98
CA SER A 175 -15.97 21.43 -7.99
C SER A 175 -16.02 20.60 -6.71
N ASP A 176 -17.18 20.03 -6.39
CA ASP A 176 -17.32 19.16 -5.20
C ASP A 176 -16.37 17.95 -5.30
N GLU A 177 -16.22 17.35 -6.49
CA GLU A 177 -15.25 16.27 -6.77
C GLU A 177 -13.79 16.70 -6.55
N ASP A 178 -13.41 17.90 -6.99
CA ASP A 178 -12.05 18.41 -6.79
C ASP A 178 -11.76 18.70 -5.31
N ARG A 179 -12.80 19.04 -4.52
CA ARG A 179 -12.66 19.26 -3.08
C ARG A 179 -12.49 17.95 -2.32
N ASP A 180 -13.31 16.95 -2.63
CA ASP A 180 -13.19 15.63 -2.01
C ASP A 180 -11.80 15.06 -2.25
N ARG A 181 -11.31 15.16 -3.50
CA ARG A 181 -9.94 14.75 -3.85
C ARG A 181 -8.87 15.45 -3.02
N LEU A 182 -8.95 16.77 -2.92
CA LEU A 182 -7.95 17.55 -2.21
C LEU A 182 -8.01 17.36 -0.68
N PHE A 183 -9.18 17.04 -0.13
CA PHE A 183 -9.31 16.60 1.26
C PHE A 183 -8.57 15.28 1.50
N TYR A 184 -8.78 14.28 0.63
CA TYR A 184 -8.06 13.00 0.74
C TYR A 184 -6.54 13.15 0.56
N ASP A 185 -6.08 14.04 -0.34
CA ASP A 185 -4.64 14.35 -0.49
C ASP A 185 -4.03 14.88 0.83
N VAL A 186 -4.73 15.80 1.51
CA VAL A 186 -4.28 16.36 2.79
C VAL A 186 -4.36 15.32 3.91
N ALA A 187 -5.42 14.53 3.96
CA ALA A 187 -5.56 13.45 4.93
C ALA A 187 -4.45 12.41 4.77
N ALA A 188 -4.10 12.01 3.54
CA ALA A 188 -2.99 11.10 3.26
C ALA A 188 -1.64 11.69 3.70
N GLU A 189 -1.38 12.97 3.42
CA GLU A 189 -0.17 13.66 3.87
C GLU A 189 -0.08 13.72 5.41
N LEU A 190 -1.19 14.00 6.09
CA LEU A 190 -1.26 13.97 7.55
C LEU A 190 -1.06 12.57 8.11
N THR A 191 -1.59 11.55 7.45
CA THR A 191 -1.36 10.14 7.80
C THR A 191 0.12 9.78 7.70
N GLU A 192 0.81 10.23 6.66
CA GLU A 192 2.26 10.00 6.51
C GLU A 192 3.11 10.80 7.52
N GLU A 193 2.67 12.01 7.91
CA GLU A 193 3.43 12.89 8.82
C GLU A 193 3.17 12.62 10.31
N ALA A 194 1.93 12.30 10.67
CA ALA A 194 1.45 12.16 12.04
C ALA A 194 1.04 10.73 12.43
N GLY A 195 0.97 9.81 11.47
CA GLY A 195 0.66 8.41 11.70
C GLY A 195 1.90 7.58 12.02
N GLU A 196 1.77 6.71 13.02
CA GLU A 196 2.78 5.72 13.37
C GLU A 196 2.46 4.40 12.67
N VAL A 197 3.38 3.97 11.82
CA VAL A 197 3.15 2.89 10.86
C VAL A 197 3.81 1.59 11.32
N LEU A 198 3.00 0.54 11.47
CA LEU A 198 3.44 -0.82 11.75
C LEU A 198 3.15 -1.74 10.55
N GLN A 199 4.20 -2.10 9.82
CA GLN A 199 4.09 -3.05 8.71
C GLN A 199 3.90 -4.48 9.24
N LEU A 200 2.76 -5.11 8.92
CA LEU A 200 2.43 -6.47 9.36
C LEU A 200 3.01 -7.55 8.43
N GLY A 201 3.22 -7.22 7.16
CA GLY A 201 3.92 -8.07 6.20
C GLY A 201 3.28 -8.07 4.81
N SER A 202 3.75 -8.99 3.95
CA SER A 202 3.20 -9.20 2.61
C SER A 202 2.84 -10.68 2.40
N TYR A 203 1.71 -10.93 1.76
CA TYR A 203 1.07 -12.24 1.65
C TYR A 203 0.56 -12.48 0.24
N SER A 204 0.99 -13.58 -0.40
CA SER A 204 0.40 -14.09 -1.64
C SER A 204 -0.71 -15.12 -1.39
N ASP A 205 -0.91 -15.49 -0.13
CA ASP A 205 -1.89 -16.49 0.32
C ASP A 205 -3.05 -15.76 0.99
N CYS A 206 -4.22 -15.77 0.33
CA CYS A 206 -5.42 -15.06 0.76
C CYS A 206 -5.92 -15.56 2.14
N ASP A 207 -5.81 -16.86 2.42
CA ASP A 207 -6.22 -17.40 3.73
C ASP A 207 -5.36 -16.84 4.86
N LYS A 208 -4.05 -16.68 4.62
CA LYS A 208 -3.14 -16.06 5.61
C LYS A 208 -3.39 -14.57 5.77
N LEU A 209 -3.73 -13.86 4.68
CA LEU A 209 -4.12 -12.46 4.75
C LEU A 209 -5.28 -12.29 5.73
N PHE A 210 -6.35 -13.07 5.59
CA PHE A 210 -7.50 -13.00 6.49
C PHE A 210 -7.18 -13.41 7.93
N ASP A 211 -6.32 -14.42 8.13
CA ASP A 211 -5.85 -14.77 9.47
C ASP A 211 -5.11 -13.61 10.14
N VAL A 212 -4.26 -12.90 9.38
CA VAL A 212 -3.48 -11.76 9.89
C VAL A 212 -4.37 -10.57 10.20
N LEU A 213 -5.35 -10.27 9.34
CA LEU A 213 -6.32 -9.20 9.57
C LEU A 213 -7.16 -9.48 10.82
N SER A 214 -7.57 -10.73 11.04
CA SER A 214 -8.29 -11.13 12.24
C SER A 214 -7.44 -10.96 13.50
N VAL A 215 -6.18 -11.40 13.48
CA VAL A 215 -5.25 -11.17 14.60
C VAL A 215 -5.02 -9.69 14.83
N ALA A 216 -4.89 -8.89 13.77
CA ALA A 216 -4.69 -7.46 13.89
C ALA A 216 -5.89 -6.77 14.54
N LEU A 217 -7.11 -7.14 14.16
CA LEU A 217 -8.33 -6.65 14.81
C LEU A 217 -8.35 -6.99 16.31
N GLU A 218 -7.96 -8.21 16.69
CA GLU A 218 -7.92 -8.62 18.11
C GLU A 218 -6.86 -7.88 18.95
N ASN A 219 -5.84 -7.29 18.30
CA ASN A 219 -4.75 -6.60 18.98
C ASN A 219 -4.74 -5.08 18.69
N ALA A 220 -5.75 -4.55 18.01
CA ALA A 220 -5.78 -3.17 17.53
C ALA A 220 -5.68 -2.17 18.69
N ASP A 221 -6.50 -2.33 19.72
CA ASP A 221 -6.47 -1.47 20.92
C ASP A 221 -5.08 -1.48 21.60
N ASP A 222 -4.50 -2.67 21.78
CA ASP A 222 -3.18 -2.83 22.39
C ASP A 222 -2.05 -2.21 21.56
N TRP A 223 -2.16 -2.25 20.23
CA TRP A 223 -1.17 -1.66 19.31
C TRP A 223 -1.32 -0.16 19.22
N GLU A 224 -2.54 0.36 19.21
CA GLU A 224 -2.82 1.80 19.26
C GLU A 224 -2.20 2.43 20.51
N GLU A 225 -2.39 1.83 21.68
CA GLU A 225 -1.76 2.32 22.93
C GLU A 225 -0.22 2.30 22.89
N GLN A 226 0.37 1.35 22.16
CA GLN A 226 1.83 1.20 22.07
C GLN A 226 2.48 2.04 20.97
N LEU A 227 1.72 2.35 19.94
CA LEU A 227 2.14 3.13 18.78
C LEU A 227 1.73 4.60 18.89
N ALA A 228 0.89 4.97 19.86
CA ALA A 228 0.60 6.37 20.16
C ALA A 228 1.93 7.15 20.24
N PRO A 229 2.05 8.28 19.50
CA PRO A 229 3.26 9.09 19.50
C PRO A 229 3.65 9.36 20.94
N LEU A 230 4.86 8.95 21.33
CA LEU A 230 5.37 9.26 22.67
C LEU A 230 5.28 10.78 22.80
N GLU A 231 4.38 11.28 23.66
CA GLU A 231 4.34 12.70 24.03
C GLU A 231 5.80 13.12 24.22
N SER A 232 6.28 13.99 23.34
CA SER A 232 7.69 14.33 23.27
C SER A 232 8.13 14.66 24.69
N ALA A 233 8.99 13.83 25.28
CA ALA A 233 9.47 14.02 26.65
C ALA A 233 10.19 15.39 26.83
N GLU A 234 10.35 16.15 25.75
CA GLU A 234 10.74 17.56 25.74
C GLU A 234 9.71 18.49 26.40
N ALA A 235 8.41 18.17 26.39
CA ALA A 235 7.38 18.97 27.05
C ALA A 235 7.46 18.88 28.60
N ASP A 236 7.92 17.75 29.14
CA ASP A 236 8.04 17.55 30.59
C ASP A 236 9.35 18.12 31.16
N LEU A 237 10.35 18.39 30.30
CA LEU A 237 11.62 19.03 30.71
C LEU A 237 11.52 20.56 30.86
N GLU A 238 10.49 21.21 30.32
CA GLU A 238 10.24 22.65 30.55
C GLU A 238 9.45 22.92 31.84
N SER A 239 8.80 21.91 32.41
CA SER A 239 7.94 22.04 33.61
C SER A 239 8.70 21.79 34.91
N GLU A 240 9.70 20.91 34.92
CA GLU A 240 10.56 20.72 36.09
C GLU A 240 11.70 21.75 36.11
N GLY A 241 11.38 22.91 36.69
CA GLY A 241 12.31 23.99 36.95
C GLY A 241 13.63 23.53 37.56
N THR A 242 14.63 23.35 36.70
CA THR A 242 16.02 23.52 37.08
C THR A 242 16.24 25.02 37.26
N SER A 243 15.84 25.51 38.43
CA SER A 243 16.24 26.80 38.97
C SER A 243 17.75 26.77 39.18
N PHE A 244 18.51 26.94 38.11
CA PHE A 244 19.87 27.43 38.21
C PHE A 244 19.73 28.90 38.57
N GLU A 245 19.68 29.17 39.88
CA GLU A 245 19.80 30.53 40.41
C GLU A 245 21.09 31.11 39.84
N SER A 246 20.91 31.94 38.82
CA SER A 246 21.94 32.83 38.31
C SER A 246 22.09 33.88 39.40
N GLU A 247 22.82 33.57 40.46
CA GLU A 247 23.18 34.57 41.46
C GLU A 247 23.94 35.69 40.75
N ASP A 248 23.28 36.85 40.71
CA ASP A 248 23.82 38.17 40.40
C ASP A 248 25.23 38.31 41.01
N LEU A 249 26.27 38.18 40.19
CA LEU A 249 27.58 38.72 40.50
C LEU A 249 27.80 40.01 39.69
N LEU A 250 26.89 40.97 39.88
CA LEU A 250 27.16 42.37 39.57
C LEU A 250 28.17 42.91 40.59
N GLY A 251 29.46 42.80 40.26
CA GLY A 251 30.52 43.51 40.96
C GLY A 251 30.63 44.95 40.47
N ASP A 252 30.38 45.91 41.35
CA ASP A 252 30.91 47.28 41.28
C ASP A 252 31.81 47.48 42.52
N ASP A 253 33.10 47.71 42.23
CA ASP A 253 34.20 48.26 43.04
C ASP A 253 34.39 47.82 44.51
N ASP A 254 35.51 47.13 44.79
CA ASP A 254 36.71 47.78 45.35
C ASP A 254 37.75 46.73 45.85
N ASP A 255 39.00 47.00 45.50
CA ASP A 255 40.24 46.57 46.16
C ASP A 255 40.57 45.07 46.29
N LEU A 256 41.32 44.52 45.31
CA LEU A 256 42.41 43.59 45.64
C LEU A 256 43.65 43.84 44.75
N GLU A 257 44.74 44.15 45.44
CA GLU A 257 46.09 44.46 44.96
C GLU A 257 46.58 43.56 43.81
N PHE A 258 47.06 44.23 42.77
CA PHE A 258 47.98 43.69 41.77
C PHE A 258 49.31 43.37 42.47
N ASP A 259 49.56 42.09 42.75
CA ASP A 259 50.92 41.59 42.94
C ASP A 259 51.30 40.86 41.65
N ASP A 260 52.16 41.53 40.88
CA ASP A 260 53.05 40.92 39.89
C ASP A 260 53.58 39.60 40.43
N LEU A 261 53.53 38.52 39.66
CA LEU A 261 54.72 37.68 39.45
C LEU A 261 54.55 36.82 38.19
N ASP A 262 55.36 37.20 37.19
CA ASP A 262 56.10 36.41 36.19
C ASP A 262 55.52 35.06 35.73
N ASP A 263 55.23 34.93 34.44
CA ASP A 263 56.18 34.48 33.41
C ASP A 263 56.61 33.03 33.65
N GLU A 264 56.08 32.11 32.83
CA GLU A 264 56.85 31.07 32.15
C GLU A 264 55.96 30.34 31.14
N ASP A 265 56.06 30.80 29.89
CA ASP A 265 55.80 30.02 28.69
C ASP A 265 56.67 28.74 28.72
N GLU A 266 56.06 27.56 28.72
CA GLU A 266 56.69 26.38 28.14
C GLU A 266 55.67 25.61 27.30
N ASP A 267 55.76 25.87 25.99
CA ASP A 267 55.47 24.90 24.94
C ASP A 267 56.15 23.56 25.27
N GLU A 268 55.44 22.43 25.16
CA GLU A 268 56.11 21.20 24.72
C GLU A 268 55.16 20.30 23.92
N ASP A 269 55.60 20.08 22.68
CA ASP A 269 55.11 19.18 21.65
C ASP A 269 54.95 17.71 22.09
N ALA A 270 54.06 16.99 21.37
CA ALA A 270 54.23 15.64 20.80
C ALA A 270 53.09 14.64 21.09
#